data_AF-A0A3L7Q838-F1
#
_entry.id   AF-A0A3L7Q838-F1
#
_cell.length_a   1.000
_cell.length_b   1.000
_cell.length_c   1.000
_cell.angle_alpha   90.00
_cell.angle_beta   90.00
_cell.angle_gamma   90.00
#
_symmetry.space_group_name_H-M   'P 1'
#
loop_
_entity.id
_entity.type
_entity.pdbx_description
1 polymer ?
#
loop_
_entity_poly.entity_id
_entity_poly.type
_entity_poly.pdbx_seq_one_letter_code
_entity_poly.pdbx_strand_id
1 'polypeptide(L)'
;MNTPAPPVKPDAILNLLRQYGLLKPKWVFTFLVLLLLYSTVGPWVARNYGLELPGITATQPADHGHGAAPEKSTASPASPETTGLHPPLVIPDSPSADESPEPVRGVLKPLGRDVYQSTAGLIYRPGSEEGHRIDHIMHHARDDLDKPVHGVFDGDKEQILMVIDEAWQIARKNGPPQVRLEEQGDRTTYTVMMNRQIGFKGGQAGQRQRNPALKRIKLVLEGHDVITAYPTE
;
A
#
# COMPACT_ATOMS: atom_id res chain seq x y z
N MET A 1 -15.31 40.13 -38.34
CA MET A 1 -16.68 39.56 -38.50
C MET A 1 -16.92 38.66 -37.30
N ASN A 2 -17.68 39.14 -36.32
CA ASN A 2 -17.99 38.42 -35.08
C ASN A 2 -19.37 37.76 -35.21
N THR A 3 -19.42 36.45 -35.10
CA THR A 3 -20.67 35.68 -35.04
C THR A 3 -21.13 35.61 -33.58
N PRO A 4 -22.37 35.96 -33.22
CA PRO A 4 -22.85 35.82 -31.85
C PRO A 4 -23.09 34.35 -31.49
N ALA A 5 -22.75 33.99 -30.24
CA ALA A 5 -22.97 32.66 -29.69
C ALA A 5 -24.49 32.35 -29.52
N PRO A 6 -24.93 31.09 -29.68
CA PRO A 6 -26.33 30.73 -29.57
C PRO A 6 -26.84 30.77 -28.12
N PRO A 7 -28.15 31.02 -27.91
CA PRO A 7 -28.73 31.10 -26.58
C PRO A 7 -28.82 29.71 -25.92
N VAL A 8 -28.41 29.66 -24.64
CA VAL A 8 -28.49 28.47 -23.80
C VAL A 8 -29.96 28.21 -23.44
N LYS A 9 -30.45 27.00 -23.75
CA LYS A 9 -31.83 26.59 -23.48
C LYS A 9 -32.04 26.37 -21.97
N PRO A 10 -33.18 26.78 -21.38
CA PRO A 10 -33.47 26.65 -19.95
C PRO A 10 -33.55 25.19 -19.44
N ASP A 11 -33.63 24.24 -20.37
CA ASP A 11 -33.80 22.81 -20.10
C ASP A 11 -32.52 22.14 -19.56
N ALA A 12 -31.36 22.81 -19.65
CA ALA A 12 -30.09 22.30 -19.16
C ALA A 12 -30.01 22.25 -17.63
N ILE A 13 -30.71 23.17 -16.93
CA ILE A 13 -30.68 23.22 -15.45
C ILE A 13 -31.56 22.11 -14.86
N LEU A 14 -32.67 21.76 -15.51
CA LEU A 14 -33.57 20.69 -15.08
C LEU A 14 -32.95 19.29 -15.27
N ASN A 15 -32.11 19.10 -16.29
CA ASN A 15 -31.40 17.84 -16.49
C ASN A 15 -30.20 17.66 -15.54
N LEU A 16 -29.56 18.75 -15.11
CA LEU A 16 -28.50 18.69 -14.09
C LEU A 16 -29.07 18.27 -12.72
N LEU A 17 -30.29 18.74 -12.38
CA LEU A 17 -30.97 18.40 -11.13
C LEU A 17 -31.60 17.00 -11.11
N ARG A 18 -31.75 16.35 -12.27
CA ARG A 18 -32.22 14.96 -12.36
C ARG A 18 -31.08 13.93 -12.24
N GLN A 19 -29.84 14.36 -12.51
CA GLN A 19 -28.65 13.52 -12.44
C GLN A 19 -28.13 13.33 -10.99
N TYR A 20 -28.44 14.27 -10.10
CA TYR A 20 -28.25 14.12 -8.66
C TYR A 20 -29.56 13.62 -8.04
N GLY A 21 -29.78 12.32 -8.15
CA GLY A 21 -30.94 11.64 -7.57
C GLY A 21 -31.17 12.09 -6.12
N LEU A 22 -32.42 12.46 -5.83
CA LEU A 22 -32.97 12.80 -4.52
C LEU A 22 -32.17 12.17 -3.36
N LEU A 23 -31.37 12.99 -2.67
CA LEU A 23 -30.97 12.69 -1.30
C LEU A 23 -32.28 12.49 -0.53
N LYS A 24 -32.55 11.25 -0.11
CA LYS A 24 -33.74 10.94 0.70
C LYS A 24 -33.79 11.94 1.86
N PRO A 25 -34.94 12.51 2.24
CA PRO A 25 -35.02 13.60 3.23
C PRO A 25 -34.29 13.31 4.56
N LYS A 26 -34.12 12.02 4.91
CA LYS A 26 -33.29 11.56 6.02
C LYS A 26 -31.82 12.02 5.91
N TRP A 27 -31.22 11.98 4.72
CA TRP A 27 -29.83 12.39 4.49
C TRP A 27 -29.61 13.90 4.54
N VAL A 28 -30.60 14.69 4.08
CA VAL A 28 -30.55 16.16 4.23
C VAL A 28 -30.60 16.55 5.70
N PHE A 29 -31.47 15.90 6.48
CA PHE A 29 -31.55 16.10 7.92
C PHE A 29 -30.25 15.68 8.63
N THR A 30 -29.68 14.53 8.28
CA THR A 30 -28.39 14.07 8.84
C THR A 30 -27.26 15.05 8.53
N PHE A 31 -27.19 15.61 7.31
CA PHE A 31 -26.20 16.62 6.95
C PHE A 31 -26.37 17.91 7.74
N LEU A 32 -27.61 18.39 7.93
CA LEU A 32 -27.88 19.57 8.75
C LEU A 32 -27.49 19.37 10.22
N VAL A 33 -27.77 18.20 10.79
CA VAL A 33 -27.37 17.85 12.16
C VAL A 33 -25.85 17.76 12.29
N LEU A 34 -25.16 17.13 11.33
CA LEU A 34 -23.70 17.06 11.31
C LEU A 34 -23.06 18.45 11.17
N LEU A 35 -23.63 19.33 10.34
CA LEU A 35 -23.15 20.71 10.19
C LEU A 35 -23.32 21.52 11.48
N LEU A 36 -24.46 21.37 12.16
CA LEU A 36 -24.74 22.02 13.45
C LEU A 36 -23.82 21.49 14.55
N LEU A 37 -23.56 20.18 14.57
CA LEU A 37 -22.64 19.54 15.50
C LEU A 37 -21.19 19.99 15.24
N TYR A 38 -20.78 20.07 13.98
CA TYR A 38 -19.45 20.57 13.60
C TYR A 38 -19.26 22.04 14.00
N SER A 39 -20.27 22.88 13.81
CA SER A 39 -20.23 24.30 14.20
C SER A 39 -20.15 24.52 15.71
N THR A 40 -20.61 23.58 16.53
CA THR A 40 -20.61 23.70 18.00
C THR A 40 -19.39 23.04 18.64
N VAL A 41 -18.93 21.91 18.10
CA VAL A 41 -17.75 21.19 18.59
C VAL A 41 -16.45 21.86 18.13
N GLY A 42 -16.41 22.45 16.92
CA GLY A 42 -15.21 23.13 16.39
C GLY A 42 -14.62 24.19 17.32
N PRO A 43 -15.42 25.15 17.83
CA PRO A 43 -14.93 26.17 18.77
C PRO A 43 -14.49 25.64 20.15
N TRP A 44 -14.94 24.44 20.54
CA TRP A 44 -14.54 23.79 21.80
C TRP A 44 -13.22 23.03 21.66
N VAL A 45 -13.04 22.31 20.54
CA VAL A 45 -11.80 21.60 20.22
C VAL A 45 -10.63 22.57 20.02
N ALA A 46 -10.86 23.69 19.31
CA ALA A 46 -9.83 24.72 19.12
C ALA A 46 -9.36 25.35 20.45
N ARG A 47 -10.27 25.50 21.42
CA ARG A 47 -9.96 26.07 22.75
C ARG A 47 -9.25 25.10 23.69
N ASN A 48 -9.52 23.79 23.60
CA ASN A 48 -8.93 22.80 24.51
C ASN A 48 -7.67 22.11 23.96
N TYR A 49 -7.46 22.08 22.65
CA TYR A 49 -6.40 21.27 22.03
C TYR A 49 -5.44 22.05 21.12
N GLY A 50 -5.59 23.37 20.97
CA GLY A 50 -4.62 24.23 20.26
C GLY A 50 -4.40 23.89 18.78
N LEU A 51 -5.31 23.13 18.18
CA LEU A 51 -5.28 22.77 16.77
C LEU A 51 -5.91 23.90 15.94
N GLU A 52 -5.07 24.76 15.36
CA GLU A 52 -5.51 25.70 14.33
C GLU A 52 -5.83 24.92 13.04
N LEU A 53 -7.09 24.96 12.61
CA LEU A 53 -7.50 24.41 11.32
C LEU A 53 -6.95 25.34 10.21
N PRO A 54 -6.33 24.80 9.15
CA PRO A 54 -5.77 25.62 8.08
C PRO A 54 -6.88 26.44 7.41
N GLY A 55 -6.76 27.76 7.55
CA GLY A 55 -7.58 28.72 6.82
C GLY A 55 -7.30 28.63 5.33
N ILE A 56 -8.36 28.51 4.54
CA ILE A 56 -8.33 28.66 3.08
C ILE A 56 -8.01 30.13 2.73
N THR A 57 -6.73 30.48 2.66
CA THR A 57 -6.26 31.76 2.12
C THR A 57 -5.25 31.54 1.00
N ALA A 58 -5.42 32.38 -0.01
CA ALA A 58 -4.89 32.32 -1.36
C ALA A 58 -3.36 32.26 -1.52
N THR A 59 -2.99 31.61 -2.62
CA THR A 59 -1.76 31.69 -3.42
C THR A 59 -0.94 32.98 -3.32
N GLN A 60 0.37 32.85 -3.08
CA GLN A 60 1.39 33.66 -3.76
C GLN A 60 2.72 32.89 -3.90
N PRO A 61 3.41 32.93 -5.05
CA PRO A 61 4.66 32.20 -5.28
C PRO A 61 5.88 33.03 -4.84
N ALA A 62 6.87 32.36 -4.24
CA ALA A 62 8.18 32.93 -3.98
C ALA A 62 9.17 32.42 -5.04
N ASP A 63 9.45 33.30 -5.99
CA ASP A 63 10.69 33.35 -6.77
C ASP A 63 11.84 33.79 -5.85
N HIS A 64 13.01 33.15 -5.96
CA HIS A 64 14.35 33.78 -5.88
C HIS A 64 15.44 32.74 -6.17
N GLY A 65 16.11 32.91 -7.30
CA GLY A 65 17.31 32.17 -7.69
C GLY A 65 18.63 32.75 -7.14
N HIS A 66 19.72 32.35 -7.83
CA HIS A 66 21.17 32.55 -7.59
C HIS A 66 21.82 31.40 -6.79
N GLY A 67 22.90 30.75 -7.22
CA GLY A 67 23.79 30.92 -8.37
C GLY A 67 25.11 30.18 -8.12
N ALA A 68 25.79 29.82 -9.21
CA ALA A 68 27.23 29.54 -9.35
C ALA A 68 27.84 28.26 -8.70
N ALA A 69 28.10 27.27 -9.56
CA ALA A 69 29.36 26.51 -9.58
C ALA A 69 30.48 27.40 -10.18
N PRO A 70 31.78 27.09 -10.03
CA PRO A 70 32.41 26.15 -10.99
C PRO A 70 33.65 25.35 -10.50
N GLU A 71 33.97 24.29 -11.28
CA GLU A 71 35.32 23.78 -11.66
C GLU A 71 36.25 23.18 -10.57
N LYS A 72 37.12 22.19 -10.79
CA LYS A 72 37.70 21.49 -11.96
C LYS A 72 38.48 20.29 -11.39
N SER A 73 38.53 19.14 -12.07
CA SER A 73 39.81 18.49 -12.42
C SER A 73 39.59 17.18 -13.18
N THR A 74 39.76 17.31 -14.48
CA THR A 74 40.19 16.30 -15.44
C THR A 74 41.59 15.76 -15.09
N ALA A 75 41.78 14.44 -15.15
CA ALA A 75 42.77 13.80 -16.03
C ALA A 75 42.87 12.29 -15.75
N SER A 76 42.52 11.49 -16.76
CA SER A 76 43.07 10.15 -17.01
C SER A 76 44.37 10.34 -17.81
N PRO A 77 45.41 9.48 -17.68
CA PRO A 77 45.51 8.37 -18.64
C PRO A 77 46.24 7.10 -18.16
N ALA A 78 46.06 6.06 -18.99
CA ALA A 78 46.98 4.96 -19.32
C ALA A 78 47.00 3.69 -18.45
N SER A 79 46.47 2.61 -19.03
CA SER A 79 46.83 1.21 -18.78
C SER A 79 48.31 0.91 -19.10
N PRO A 80 48.85 -0.17 -18.53
CA PRO A 80 49.17 -1.32 -19.40
C PRO A 80 48.64 -2.64 -18.84
N GLU A 81 48.24 -3.52 -19.76
CA GLU A 81 48.10 -4.96 -19.54
C GLU A 81 49.48 -5.58 -19.27
N THR A 82 49.55 -6.58 -18.37
CA THR A 82 50.22 -7.88 -18.58
C THR A 82 49.92 -8.82 -17.40
N THR A 83 49.14 -9.87 -17.71
CA THR A 83 49.33 -11.28 -17.36
C THR A 83 49.86 -11.69 -15.99
N GLY A 84 48.98 -12.38 -15.24
CA GLY A 84 49.33 -13.62 -14.56
C GLY A 84 49.65 -13.51 -13.06
N LEU A 85 48.70 -13.97 -12.23
CA LEU A 85 48.89 -15.08 -11.27
C LEU A 85 47.66 -15.15 -10.36
N HIS A 86 47.18 -16.37 -10.15
CA HIS A 86 45.99 -16.71 -9.37
C HIS A 86 46.10 -16.18 -7.92
N PRO A 87 45.04 -15.57 -7.35
CA PRO A 87 44.92 -15.50 -5.90
C PRO A 87 44.53 -16.90 -5.37
N PRO A 88 45.14 -17.35 -4.25
CA PRO A 88 44.82 -18.63 -3.65
C PRO A 88 43.37 -18.66 -3.14
N LEU A 89 42.75 -19.85 -3.17
CA LEU A 89 41.45 -20.12 -2.56
C LEU A 89 41.38 -19.49 -1.16
N VAL A 90 40.58 -18.43 -1.01
CA VAL A 90 40.04 -18.04 0.28
C VAL A 90 38.95 -19.06 0.57
N ILE A 91 39.27 -20.02 1.41
CA ILE A 91 38.28 -20.85 2.09
C ILE A 91 37.47 -19.86 2.95
N PRO A 92 36.15 -19.69 2.73
CA PRO A 92 35.38 -18.87 3.64
C PRO A 92 35.41 -19.51 5.02
N ASP A 93 35.89 -18.74 6.00
CA ASP A 93 35.86 -19.08 7.40
C ASP A 93 34.47 -19.58 7.82
N SER A 94 34.51 -20.61 8.67
CA SER A 94 33.39 -21.18 9.40
C SER A 94 32.36 -20.14 9.85
N PRO A 95 31.05 -20.39 9.70
CA PRO A 95 30.05 -19.55 10.33
C PRO A 95 30.20 -19.62 11.85
N SER A 96 30.40 -18.45 12.46
CA SER A 96 30.41 -18.24 13.91
C SER A 96 29.18 -18.86 14.55
N ALA A 97 29.41 -19.75 15.53
CA ALA A 97 28.41 -20.56 16.20
C ALA A 97 27.64 -19.83 17.32
N ASP A 98 27.27 -18.55 17.12
CA ASP A 98 26.54 -17.76 18.13
C ASP A 98 25.36 -16.93 17.59
N GLU A 99 24.97 -17.08 16.32
CA GLU A 99 23.63 -16.66 15.88
C GLU A 99 22.67 -17.82 16.12
N SER A 100 21.86 -17.71 17.19
CA SER A 100 20.63 -18.51 17.28
C SER A 100 19.86 -18.30 15.97
N PRO A 101 19.50 -19.36 15.21
CA PRO A 101 18.90 -19.17 13.91
C PRO A 101 17.61 -18.37 14.08
N GLU A 102 17.56 -17.17 13.49
CA GLU A 102 16.32 -16.40 13.34
C GLU A 102 15.26 -17.36 12.78
N PRO A 103 14.07 -17.44 13.41
CA PRO A 103 13.13 -18.47 13.06
C PRO A 103 12.70 -18.27 11.60
N VAL A 104 12.74 -19.36 10.83
CA VAL A 104 12.47 -19.33 9.39
C VAL A 104 11.05 -18.79 9.16
N ARG A 105 10.93 -17.68 8.44
CA ARG A 105 9.64 -17.06 8.10
C ARG A 105 8.81 -17.97 7.20
N GLY A 106 7.49 -17.78 7.18
CA GLY A 106 6.58 -18.49 6.28
C GLY A 106 6.33 -19.97 6.65
N VAL A 107 6.99 -20.47 7.69
CA VAL A 107 6.72 -21.81 8.23
C VAL A 107 5.43 -21.76 9.05
N LEU A 108 4.57 -22.75 8.83
CA LEU A 108 3.29 -22.88 9.52
C LEU A 108 3.36 -24.00 10.57
N LYS A 109 2.99 -23.66 11.80
CA LYS A 109 2.75 -24.62 12.89
C LYS A 109 1.25 -24.87 13.04
N PRO A 110 0.78 -26.13 13.09
CA PRO A 110 -0.61 -26.42 13.41
C PRO A 110 -0.92 -26.05 14.87
N LEU A 111 -2.05 -25.37 15.09
CA LEU A 111 -2.60 -25.07 16.43
C LEU A 111 -3.87 -25.87 16.76
N GLY A 112 -4.46 -26.53 15.77
CA GLY A 112 -5.68 -27.30 15.90
C GLY A 112 -6.15 -27.79 14.53
N ARG A 113 -7.39 -28.29 14.47
CA ARG A 113 -7.99 -28.72 13.20
C ARG A 113 -8.09 -27.54 12.24
N ASP A 114 -7.32 -27.61 11.17
CA ASP A 114 -7.26 -26.61 10.10
C ASP A 114 -6.99 -25.19 10.60
N VAL A 115 -6.22 -25.05 11.69
CA VAL A 115 -5.74 -23.76 12.17
C VAL A 115 -4.22 -23.79 12.22
N TYR A 116 -3.61 -22.82 11.57
CA TYR A 116 -2.16 -22.70 11.44
C TYR A 116 -1.68 -21.36 11.98
N GLN A 117 -0.51 -21.35 12.59
CA GLN A 117 0.17 -20.12 13.00
C GLN A 117 1.49 -20.02 12.27
N SER A 118 1.79 -18.86 11.69
CA SER A 118 3.11 -18.60 11.12
C SER A 118 4.14 -18.29 12.20
N THR A 119 5.41 -18.35 11.81
CA THR A 119 6.55 -17.91 12.63
C THR A 119 6.39 -16.48 13.17
N ALA A 120 5.77 -15.57 12.41
CA ALA A 120 5.53 -14.20 12.87
C ALA A 120 4.29 -14.04 13.78
N GLY A 121 3.61 -15.13 14.12
CA GLY A 121 2.46 -15.16 15.02
C GLY A 121 1.12 -14.82 14.36
N LEU A 122 1.04 -14.82 13.02
CA LEU A 122 -0.21 -14.68 12.29
C LEU A 122 -0.98 -16.00 12.29
N ILE A 123 -2.30 -15.95 12.42
CA ILE A 123 -3.16 -17.12 12.52
C ILE A 123 -4.00 -17.25 11.26
N TYR A 124 -4.02 -18.44 10.67
CA TYR A 124 -4.80 -18.79 9.49
C TYR A 124 -5.83 -19.83 9.91
N ARG A 125 -7.11 -19.54 9.65
CA ARG A 125 -8.25 -20.37 10.07
C ARG A 125 -9.06 -20.82 8.85
N PRO A 126 -10.02 -21.74 9.04
CA PRO A 126 -11.06 -21.95 8.04
C PRO A 126 -11.93 -20.70 7.88
N GLY A 127 -12.49 -20.52 6.68
CA GLY A 127 -13.32 -19.40 6.28
C GLY A 127 -12.78 -18.66 5.05
N SER A 128 -13.67 -17.89 4.42
CA SER A 128 -13.63 -17.37 3.03
C SER A 128 -14.48 -18.22 2.07
N GLU A 129 -14.65 -17.75 0.83
CA GLU A 129 -15.38 -18.47 -0.22
C GLU A 129 -14.65 -19.77 -0.62
N GLU A 130 -13.32 -19.79 -0.47
CA GLU A 130 -12.42 -20.89 -0.77
C GLU A 130 -12.34 -21.95 0.35
N GLY A 131 -13.00 -21.70 1.49
CA GLY A 131 -13.04 -22.63 2.63
C GLY A 131 -11.91 -22.44 3.66
N HIS A 132 -10.73 -21.96 3.27
CA HIS A 132 -9.64 -21.64 4.19
C HIS A 132 -8.87 -20.38 3.77
N ARG A 133 -8.39 -19.61 4.76
CA ARG A 133 -7.70 -18.33 4.54
C ARG A 133 -6.42 -18.46 3.72
N ILE A 134 -5.67 -19.56 3.92
CA ILE A 134 -4.50 -19.88 3.08
C ILE A 134 -4.92 -20.05 1.62
N ASP A 135 -6.02 -20.75 1.35
CA ASP A 135 -6.46 -21.01 -0.03
C ASP A 135 -6.88 -19.70 -0.71
N HIS A 136 -7.57 -18.81 0.00
CA HIS A 136 -7.85 -17.45 -0.47
C HIS A 136 -6.57 -16.69 -0.84
N ILE A 137 -5.55 -16.73 0.02
CA ILE A 137 -4.26 -16.08 -0.29
C ILE A 137 -3.61 -16.74 -1.51
N MET A 138 -3.73 -18.06 -1.67
CA MET A 138 -3.20 -18.77 -2.84
C MET A 138 -3.96 -18.47 -4.13
N HIS A 139 -5.21 -17.97 -4.06
CA HIS A 139 -5.86 -17.39 -5.24
C HIS A 139 -5.13 -16.14 -5.75
N HIS A 140 -4.42 -15.42 -4.87
CA HIS A 140 -3.52 -14.33 -5.25
C HIS A 140 -2.14 -14.81 -5.74
N ALA A 141 -1.89 -16.11 -5.88
CA ALA A 141 -0.67 -16.63 -6.53
C ALA A 141 -0.85 -16.82 -8.05
N ARG A 142 -2.07 -16.58 -8.58
CA ARG A 142 -2.40 -16.76 -9.99
C ARG A 142 -3.19 -15.57 -10.50
N ASP A 143 -2.91 -15.17 -11.73
CA ASP A 143 -3.67 -14.10 -12.35
C ASP A 143 -5.11 -14.53 -12.66
N ASP A 144 -6.05 -13.59 -12.53
CA ASP A 144 -7.48 -13.79 -12.75
C ASP A 144 -7.99 -12.69 -13.68
N LEU A 145 -8.15 -13.05 -14.96
CA LEU A 145 -8.58 -12.13 -16.02
C LEU A 145 -10.06 -11.79 -15.98
N ASP A 146 -10.86 -12.47 -15.15
CA ASP A 146 -12.25 -12.11 -14.92
C ASP A 146 -12.37 -10.89 -13.98
N LYS A 147 -11.30 -10.57 -13.24
CA LYS A 147 -11.23 -9.41 -12.35
C LYS A 147 -10.72 -8.15 -13.08
N PRO A 148 -11.34 -6.97 -12.88
CA PRO A 148 -10.82 -5.71 -13.43
C PRO A 148 -9.39 -5.40 -13.00
N VAL A 149 -9.08 -5.63 -11.72
CA VAL A 149 -7.74 -5.48 -11.13
C VAL A 149 -7.54 -6.64 -10.16
N HIS A 150 -6.38 -7.31 -10.24
CA HIS A 150 -6.03 -8.39 -9.33
C HIS A 150 -4.56 -8.25 -8.91
N GLY A 151 -4.28 -8.19 -7.61
CA GLY A 151 -2.90 -8.26 -7.13
C GLY A 151 -2.43 -9.71 -7.15
N VAL A 152 -1.32 -9.99 -7.84
CA VAL A 152 -0.77 -11.34 -7.98
C VAL A 152 0.62 -11.37 -7.36
N PHE A 153 0.86 -12.27 -6.41
CA PHE A 153 2.16 -12.49 -5.79
C PHE A 153 3.15 -13.12 -6.77
N ASP A 154 4.42 -12.81 -6.58
CA ASP A 154 5.51 -13.59 -7.12
C ASP A 154 5.82 -14.76 -6.17
N GLY A 155 6.14 -15.93 -6.74
CA GLY A 155 6.65 -17.08 -5.99
C GLY A 155 5.62 -18.15 -5.64
N ASP A 156 6.10 -19.16 -4.92
CA ASP A 156 5.30 -20.27 -4.41
C ASP A 156 4.65 -19.94 -3.05
N LYS A 157 3.91 -20.92 -2.50
CA LYS A 157 3.18 -20.77 -1.24
C LYS A 157 4.09 -20.35 -0.10
N GLU A 158 5.22 -21.01 0.04
CA GLU A 158 6.19 -20.78 1.11
C GLU A 158 6.76 -19.36 1.02
N GLN A 159 7.14 -18.92 -0.19
CA GLN A 159 7.62 -17.56 -0.44
C GLN A 159 6.55 -16.50 -0.15
N ILE A 160 5.30 -16.75 -0.51
CA ILE A 160 4.18 -15.84 -0.23
C ILE A 160 3.97 -15.70 1.29
N LEU A 161 3.96 -16.81 2.03
CA LEU A 161 3.83 -16.78 3.48
C LEU A 161 5.01 -16.06 4.16
N MET A 162 6.23 -16.19 3.62
CA MET A 162 7.39 -15.42 4.07
C MET A 162 7.20 -13.91 3.87
N VAL A 163 6.67 -13.49 2.72
CA VAL A 163 6.37 -12.07 2.41
C VAL A 163 5.34 -11.52 3.39
N ILE A 164 4.31 -12.30 3.71
CA ILE A 164 3.26 -11.90 4.66
C ILE A 164 3.83 -11.74 6.08
N ASP A 165 4.66 -12.70 6.52
CA ASP A 165 5.36 -12.61 7.81
C ASP A 165 6.27 -11.38 7.89
N GLU A 166 7.03 -11.11 6.84
CA GLU A 166 7.87 -9.91 6.75
C GLU A 166 7.03 -8.63 6.82
N ALA A 167 5.92 -8.57 6.08
CA ALA A 167 5.03 -7.42 6.06
C ALA A 167 4.42 -7.14 7.44
N TRP A 168 4.02 -8.19 8.15
CA TRP A 168 3.53 -8.08 9.52
C TRP A 168 4.59 -7.55 10.48
N GLN A 169 5.83 -8.05 10.39
CA GLN A 169 6.93 -7.56 11.21
C GLN A 169 7.24 -6.08 10.95
N ILE A 170 7.20 -5.65 9.68
CA ILE A 170 7.36 -4.23 9.31
C ILE A 170 6.20 -3.41 9.88
N ALA A 171 4.96 -3.85 9.68
CA ALA A 171 3.75 -3.20 10.17
C ALA A 171 3.78 -2.97 11.69
N ARG A 172 4.37 -3.92 12.43
CA ARG A 172 4.49 -3.85 13.89
C ARG A 172 5.55 -2.88 14.41
N LYS A 173 6.58 -2.60 13.61
CA LYS A 173 7.76 -1.83 14.01
C LYS A 173 7.77 -0.40 13.45
N ASN A 174 7.07 -0.19 12.33
CA ASN A 174 7.20 1.02 11.54
C ASN A 174 5.85 1.76 11.40
N GLY A 175 5.91 3.05 11.07
CA GLY A 175 4.75 3.89 10.77
C GLY A 175 4.79 4.46 9.35
N PRO A 176 4.01 5.51 9.08
CA PRO A 176 4.08 6.24 7.82
C PRO A 176 5.49 6.78 7.56
N PRO A 177 5.96 6.82 6.29
CA PRO A 177 5.21 6.50 5.07
C PRO A 177 5.25 5.03 4.67
N GLN A 178 5.99 4.18 5.39
CA GLN A 178 6.19 2.78 5.03
C GLN A 178 4.94 1.92 5.30
N VAL A 179 4.21 2.26 6.36
CA VAL A 179 3.00 1.56 6.79
C VAL A 179 1.84 2.55 6.82
N ARG A 180 0.76 2.23 6.11
CA ARG A 180 -0.54 2.89 6.29
C ARG A 180 -1.47 1.94 7.02
N LEU A 181 -2.08 2.43 8.09
CA LEU A 181 -3.03 1.71 8.93
C LEU A 181 -4.44 2.26 8.70
N GLU A 182 -5.38 1.37 8.47
CA GLU A 182 -6.80 1.68 8.35
C GLU A 182 -7.59 0.72 9.26
N GLU A 183 -8.38 1.24 10.18
CA GLU A 183 -9.18 0.45 11.12
C GLU A 183 -10.68 0.64 10.83
N GLN A 184 -11.41 -0.47 10.77
CA GLN A 184 -12.86 -0.50 10.56
C GLN A 184 -13.49 -1.58 11.44
N GLY A 185 -14.01 -1.16 12.61
CA GLY A 185 -14.55 -2.11 13.58
C GLY A 185 -13.43 -2.98 14.18
N ASP A 186 -13.59 -4.29 14.08
CA ASP A 186 -12.59 -5.29 14.46
C ASP A 186 -11.54 -5.55 13.37
N ARG A 187 -11.73 -4.97 12.17
CA ARG A 187 -10.84 -5.15 11.04
C ARG A 187 -9.73 -4.11 11.00
N THR A 188 -8.50 -4.59 10.87
CA THR A 188 -7.33 -3.76 10.65
C THR A 188 -6.72 -4.07 9.29
N THR A 189 -6.50 -3.04 8.49
CA THR A 189 -5.82 -3.12 7.19
C THR A 189 -4.48 -2.41 7.27
N TYR A 190 -3.41 -3.15 7.01
CA TYR A 190 -2.07 -2.61 6.81
C TYR A 190 -1.78 -2.55 5.32
N THR A 191 -1.38 -1.39 4.81
CA THR A 191 -0.70 -1.29 3.51
C THR A 191 0.77 -1.04 3.77
N VAL A 192 1.61 -2.03 3.45
CA VAL A 192 3.04 -2.03 3.80
C VAL A 192 3.89 -1.93 2.54
N MET A 193 4.79 -0.96 2.50
CA MET A 193 5.82 -0.87 1.46
C MET A 193 6.98 -1.83 1.76
N MET A 194 7.20 -2.77 0.84
CA MET A 194 8.20 -3.84 0.97
C MET A 194 9.57 -3.47 0.39
N ASN A 195 9.69 -2.31 -0.28
CA ASN A 195 10.92 -1.81 -0.93
C ASN A 195 11.54 -2.73 -2.00
N ARG A 196 10.87 -3.82 -2.34
CA ARG A 196 11.20 -4.76 -3.42
C ARG A 196 9.93 -5.17 -4.14
N GLN A 197 10.08 -5.71 -5.35
CA GLN A 197 8.95 -6.36 -6.01
C GLN A 197 8.51 -7.59 -5.21
N ILE A 198 7.20 -7.74 -5.05
CA ILE A 198 6.58 -8.90 -4.37
C ILE A 198 5.49 -9.55 -5.23
N GLY A 199 5.28 -9.04 -6.43
CA GLY A 199 4.17 -9.39 -7.28
C GLY A 199 3.99 -8.39 -8.42
N PHE A 200 2.88 -8.53 -9.12
CA PHE A 200 2.48 -7.66 -10.22
C PHE A 200 0.99 -7.39 -10.20
N LYS A 201 0.61 -6.31 -10.89
CA LYS A 201 -0.80 -6.00 -11.14
C LYS A 201 -1.27 -6.89 -12.28
N GLY A 202 -2.13 -7.84 -11.96
CA GLY A 202 -2.87 -8.68 -12.90
C GLY A 202 -4.29 -8.17 -13.15
N GLY A 203 -5.14 -9.08 -13.57
CA GLY A 203 -6.49 -8.84 -14.06
C GLY A 203 -6.48 -8.12 -15.40
N GLN A 204 -7.66 -7.69 -15.82
CA GLN A 204 -7.83 -7.03 -17.11
C GLN A 204 -6.98 -5.76 -17.24
N ALA A 205 -6.87 -4.98 -16.17
CA ALA A 205 -6.06 -3.77 -16.16
C ALA A 205 -4.55 -4.10 -16.20
N GLY A 206 -4.13 -5.11 -15.44
CA GLY A 206 -2.75 -5.63 -15.47
C GLY A 206 -2.32 -6.03 -16.86
N GLN A 207 -3.12 -6.88 -17.51
CA GLN A 207 -2.86 -7.35 -18.87
C GLN A 207 -2.69 -6.19 -19.87
N ARG A 208 -3.54 -5.16 -19.79
CA ARG A 208 -3.43 -3.96 -20.64
C ARG A 208 -2.17 -3.14 -20.34
N GLN A 209 -1.71 -3.15 -19.10
CA GLN A 209 -0.55 -2.39 -18.62
C GLN A 209 0.76 -3.20 -18.67
N ARG A 210 0.73 -4.42 -19.23
CA ARG A 210 1.87 -5.35 -19.25
C ARG A 210 2.35 -5.73 -17.84
N ASN A 211 1.42 -5.95 -16.93
CA ASN A 211 1.64 -6.48 -15.58
C ASN A 211 2.72 -5.70 -14.80
N PRO A 212 2.50 -4.41 -14.48
CA PRO A 212 3.48 -3.62 -13.76
C PRO A 212 3.77 -4.22 -12.36
N ALA A 213 5.04 -4.14 -11.95
CA ALA A 213 5.51 -4.65 -10.67
C ALA A 213 4.85 -3.92 -9.48
N LEU A 214 4.47 -4.68 -8.46
CA LEU A 214 3.90 -4.19 -7.21
C LEU A 214 4.89 -4.37 -6.07
N LYS A 215 4.98 -3.34 -5.23
CA LYS A 215 5.94 -3.25 -4.11
C LYS A 215 5.29 -3.04 -2.76
N ARG A 216 3.96 -2.93 -2.73
CA ARG A 216 3.17 -2.85 -1.50
C ARG A 216 2.33 -4.10 -1.35
N ILE A 217 2.11 -4.51 -0.11
CA ILE A 217 1.15 -5.56 0.24
C ILE A 217 0.03 -4.93 1.06
N LYS A 218 -1.20 -5.31 0.77
CA LYS A 218 -2.33 -5.09 1.66
C LYS A 218 -2.50 -6.35 2.50
N LEU A 219 -2.42 -6.21 3.82
CA LEU A 219 -2.63 -7.26 4.81
C LEU A 219 -3.85 -6.90 5.66
N VAL A 220 -4.85 -7.76 5.65
CA VAL A 220 -6.15 -7.52 6.30
C VAL A 220 -6.33 -8.53 7.43
N LEU A 221 -6.45 -8.03 8.67
CA LEU A 221 -6.45 -8.82 9.90
C LEU A 221 -7.67 -8.53 10.78
N GLU A 222 -8.08 -9.53 11.55
CA GLU A 222 -8.88 -9.38 12.77
C GLU A 222 -8.01 -9.81 13.96
N GLY A 223 -7.42 -8.84 14.66
CA GLY A 223 -6.36 -9.14 15.64
C GLY A 223 -5.14 -9.81 14.98
N HIS A 224 -4.91 -11.10 15.29
CA HIS A 224 -3.87 -11.92 14.66
C HIS A 224 -4.39 -12.81 13.53
N ASP A 225 -5.72 -12.91 13.36
CA ASP A 225 -6.33 -13.75 12.35
C ASP A 225 -6.21 -13.08 10.98
N VAL A 226 -5.52 -13.75 10.05
CA VAL A 226 -5.37 -13.29 8.67
C VAL A 226 -6.67 -13.53 7.93
N ILE A 227 -7.22 -12.46 7.38
CA ILE A 227 -8.43 -12.56 6.55
C ILE A 227 -8.08 -12.67 5.07
N THR A 228 -7.16 -11.83 4.61
CA THR A 228 -6.58 -11.93 3.26
C THR A 228 -5.29 -11.10 3.20
N ALA A 229 -4.45 -11.40 2.22
CA ALA A 229 -3.28 -10.60 1.89
C ALA A 229 -3.05 -10.64 0.38
N TYR A 230 -2.68 -9.51 -0.23
CA TYR A 230 -2.40 -9.44 -1.66
C TYR A 230 -1.52 -8.24 -2.04
N PRO A 231 -0.75 -8.31 -3.14
CA PRO A 231 0.01 -7.16 -3.65
C PRO A 231 -0.89 -6.02 -4.10
N THR A 232 -0.46 -4.79 -3.88
CA THR A 232 -1.19 -3.57 -4.26
C THR A 232 -0.23 -2.48 -4.72
N GLU A 233 -0.79 -1.46 -5.37
CA GLU A 233 -0.09 -0.22 -5.70
C GLU A 233 0.27 0.61 -4.47
#